data_AF-A0A2E5NIY4-F1
#
_entry.id   AF-A0A2E5NIY4-F1
#
_cell.length_a   1.000
_cell.length_b   1.000
_cell.length_c   1.000
_cell.angle_alpha   90.00
_cell.angle_beta   90.00
_cell.angle_gamma   90.00
#
_symmetry.space_group_name_H-M   'P 1'
#
loop_
_entity.id
_entity.type
_entity.pdbx_description
1 polymer ?
#
loop_
_entity_poly.entity_id
_entity_poly.type
_entity_poly.pdbx_seq_one_letter_code
_entity_poly.pdbx_strand_id
1 'polypeptide(L)'
;MIDFDQQQSQLKILIAKGKEQGYLTYHEVNDHLPAGIVDPEQIEDIIGMINDMGITVHEVPPDADSLLMMDQAVSTDEDAAEEAAAALATLDSEFGRTTDPVRMYMREMGTVDLLTREGEIRIAKRIEKGLNQTLAALANFPPTVETMLVAYEKVKSEDLKLTDMFTDYIDPNAVDEE
;
A
#
# COMPACT_ATOMS: atom_id res chain seq x y z
N MET A 1 11.61 -13.15 9.89
CA MET A 1 10.55 -14.15 9.66
C MET A 1 9.69 -14.09 10.91
N ILE A 2 8.54 -13.43 10.84
CA ILE A 2 7.63 -13.30 11.97
C ILE A 2 7.00 -14.70 12.15
N ASP A 3 7.08 -15.27 13.35
CA ASP A 3 6.61 -16.63 13.65
C ASP A 3 5.07 -16.67 13.64
N PHE A 4 4.48 -16.84 12.46
CA PHE A 4 3.02 -16.90 12.24
C PHE A 4 2.35 -18.03 13.04
N ASP A 5 3.05 -19.14 13.27
CA ASP A 5 2.55 -20.25 14.10
C ASP A 5 2.41 -19.87 15.58
N GLN A 6 3.29 -19.00 16.09
CA GLN A 6 3.18 -18.49 17.47
C GLN A 6 1.99 -17.54 17.61
N GLN A 7 1.70 -16.73 16.58
CA GLN A 7 0.57 -15.79 16.59
C GLN A 7 -0.78 -16.53 16.69
N GLN A 8 -0.96 -17.58 15.89
CA GLN A 8 -2.17 -18.42 15.97
C GLN A 8 -2.30 -19.12 17.32
N SER A 9 -1.18 -19.53 17.92
CA SER A 9 -1.21 -20.14 19.25
C SER A 9 -1.63 -19.16 20.33
N GLN A 10 -1.19 -17.90 20.28
CA GLN A 10 -1.51 -16.90 21.31
C GLN A 10 -2.97 -16.45 21.24
N LEU A 11 -3.51 -16.20 20.04
CA LEU A 11 -4.94 -15.88 19.87
C LEU A 11 -5.85 -17.03 20.31
N LYS A 12 -5.49 -18.29 20.02
CA LYS A 12 -6.25 -19.46 20.49
C LYS A 12 -6.30 -19.55 22.01
N ILE A 13 -5.18 -19.28 22.69
CA ILE A 13 -5.12 -19.25 24.15
C ILE A 13 -6.01 -18.13 24.71
N LEU A 14 -6.02 -16.97 24.07
CA LEU A 14 -6.85 -15.84 24.47
C LEU A 14 -8.35 -16.16 24.38
N ILE A 15 -8.78 -16.74 23.25
CA ILE A 15 -10.18 -17.12 23.03
C ILE A 15 -10.62 -18.21 24.02
N ALA A 16 -9.76 -19.19 24.31
CA ALA A 16 -10.05 -20.22 25.31
C ALA A 16 -10.25 -19.60 26.71
N LYS A 17 -9.38 -18.68 27.11
CA LYS A 17 -9.49 -17.96 28.38
C LYS A 17 -10.76 -17.10 28.45
N GLY A 18 -11.08 -16.37 27.38
CA GLY A 18 -12.29 -15.55 27.32
C GLY A 18 -13.58 -16.36 27.34
N LYS A 19 -13.58 -17.57 26.76
CA LYS A 19 -14.71 -18.48 26.79
C LYS A 19 -14.92 -19.12 28.18
N GLU A 20 -13.84 -19.40 28.92
CA GLU A 20 -13.93 -19.87 30.31
C GLU A 20 -14.42 -18.79 31.28
N GLN A 21 -13.99 -17.54 31.06
CA GLN A 21 -14.28 -16.43 31.96
C GLN A 21 -15.55 -15.66 31.58
N GLY A 22 -16.04 -15.79 30.35
CA GLY A 22 -17.19 -15.06 29.81
C GLY A 22 -16.89 -13.59 29.47
N TYR A 23 -15.69 -13.10 29.77
CA TYR A 23 -15.24 -11.75 29.46
C TYR A 23 -13.75 -11.71 29.13
N LEU A 24 -13.33 -10.61 28.50
CA LEU A 24 -11.92 -10.28 28.30
C LEU A 24 -11.68 -8.80 28.57
N THR A 25 -10.47 -8.42 28.98
CA THR A 25 -10.13 -7.00 29.16
C THR A 25 -9.40 -6.43 27.94
N TYR A 26 -9.56 -5.12 27.67
CA TYR A 26 -8.81 -4.43 26.61
C TYR A 26 -7.29 -4.64 26.73
N HIS A 27 -6.78 -4.67 27.96
CA HIS A 27 -5.36 -4.90 28.22
C HIS A 27 -4.94 -6.32 27.80
N GLU A 28 -5.75 -7.34 28.10
CA GLU A 28 -5.48 -8.71 27.69
C GLU A 28 -5.57 -8.90 26.18
N VAL A 29 -6.53 -8.23 25.51
CA VAL A 29 -6.56 -8.23 24.03
C VAL A 29 -5.27 -7.62 23.50
N ASN A 30 -4.85 -6.46 24.01
CA ASN A 30 -3.68 -5.74 23.53
C ASN A 30 -2.34 -6.44 23.82
N ASP A 31 -2.21 -7.14 24.95
CA ASP A 31 -1.00 -7.89 25.32
C ASP A 31 -0.78 -9.14 24.45
N HIS A 32 -1.87 -9.72 23.95
CA HIS A 32 -1.86 -10.91 23.10
C HIS A 32 -1.95 -10.57 21.61
N LEU A 33 -2.10 -9.29 21.26
CA LEU A 33 -1.98 -8.78 19.91
C LEU A 33 -0.50 -8.62 19.53
N PRO A 34 -0.09 -9.02 18.31
CA PRO A 34 1.28 -8.83 17.85
C PRO A 34 1.59 -7.34 17.71
N ALA A 35 2.84 -6.94 18.03
CA ALA A 35 3.31 -5.56 17.97
C ALA A 35 3.24 -4.87 16.58
N GLY A 36 2.76 -5.57 15.55
CA GLY A 36 2.48 -5.02 14.22
C GLY A 36 1.04 -4.50 14.03
N ILE A 37 0.10 -4.89 14.90
CA ILE A 37 -1.27 -4.37 14.91
C ILE A 37 -1.31 -3.24 15.93
N VAL A 38 -1.10 -2.01 15.45
CA VAL A 38 -1.07 -0.79 16.29
C VAL A 38 -2.19 0.17 15.90
N ASP A 39 -2.98 -0.18 14.89
CA ASP A 39 -4.05 0.66 14.37
C ASP A 39 -5.32 0.51 15.22
N PRO A 40 -5.86 1.60 15.79
CA PRO A 40 -7.08 1.55 16.61
C PRO A 40 -8.29 0.93 15.89
N GLU A 41 -8.42 1.13 14.57
CA GLU A 41 -9.50 0.57 13.76
C GLU A 41 -9.42 -0.96 13.67
N GLN A 42 -8.21 -1.51 13.49
CA GLN A 42 -8.00 -2.96 13.44
C GLN A 42 -8.27 -3.61 14.81
N ILE A 43 -7.98 -2.89 15.89
CA ILE A 43 -8.28 -3.33 17.26
C ILE A 43 -9.80 -3.36 17.47
N GLU A 44 -10.54 -2.34 16.99
CA GLU A 44 -12.00 -2.31 17.03
C GLU A 44 -12.63 -3.46 16.24
N ASP A 45 -12.11 -3.77 15.04
CA ASP A 45 -12.59 -4.91 14.23
C ASP A 45 -12.40 -6.25 14.96
N ILE A 46 -11.25 -6.44 15.63
CA ILE A 46 -10.97 -7.65 16.42
C ILE A 46 -11.89 -7.74 17.64
N ILE A 47 -12.16 -6.62 18.31
CA ILE A 47 -13.11 -6.57 19.43
C ILE A 47 -14.53 -6.88 18.94
N GLY A 48 -14.92 -6.41 17.76
CA GLY A 48 -16.18 -6.76 17.11
C GLY A 48 -16.31 -8.28 16.92
N MET A 49 -15.29 -8.91 16.36
CA MET A 49 -15.27 -10.38 16.16
C MET A 49 -15.31 -11.15 17.48
N ILE A 50 -14.64 -10.68 18.53
CA ILE A 50 -14.67 -11.32 19.86
C ILE A 50 -16.06 -11.24 20.50
N ASN A 51 -16.76 -10.11 20.33
CA ASN A 51 -18.15 -9.98 20.77
C ASN A 51 -19.10 -10.89 19.97
N ASP A 52 -18.88 -11.06 18.67
CA ASP A 52 -19.66 -12.00 17.84
C ASP A 52 -19.48 -13.46 18.27
N MET A 53 -18.32 -13.79 18.86
CA MET A 53 -18.05 -15.09 19.49
C MET A 53 -18.68 -15.26 20.89
N GLY A 54 -19.43 -14.25 21.37
CA GLY A 54 -20.14 -14.28 22.66
C GLY A 54 -19.27 -13.95 23.87
N ILE A 55 -18.07 -13.38 23.67
CA ILE A 55 -17.17 -12.96 24.75
C ILE A 55 -17.24 -11.43 24.87
N THR A 56 -17.65 -10.92 26.03
CA THR A 56 -17.78 -9.46 26.21
C THR A 56 -16.44 -8.84 26.57
N VAL A 57 -16.01 -7.80 25.83
CA VAL A 57 -14.76 -7.08 26.12
C VAL A 57 -15.04 -5.86 27.02
N HIS A 58 -14.40 -5.79 28.19
CA HIS A 58 -14.54 -4.70 29.15
C HIS A 58 -13.23 -3.93 29.36
N GLU A 59 -13.30 -2.63 29.66
CA GLU A 59 -12.11 -1.82 30.00
C GLU A 59 -11.54 -2.18 31.38
N VAL A 60 -12.39 -2.58 32.31
CA VAL A 60 -12.05 -2.98 33.68
C VAL A 60 -12.74 -4.32 33.96
N PRO A 61 -12.07 -5.29 34.61
CA PRO A 61 -12.70 -6.55 34.96
C PRO A 61 -13.98 -6.31 35.76
N PRO A 62 -15.12 -6.88 35.35
CA PRO A 62 -16.38 -6.71 36.06
C PRO A 62 -16.32 -7.36 37.46
N ASP A 63 -16.98 -6.74 38.43
CA ASP A 63 -17.09 -7.27 39.80
C ASP A 63 -17.79 -8.64 39.81
N ALA A 64 -17.42 -9.51 40.75
CA ALA A 64 -17.92 -10.89 40.84
C ALA A 64 -19.46 -11.01 40.88
N ASP A 65 -20.15 -9.98 41.39
CA ASP A 65 -21.61 -9.92 41.42
C ASP A 65 -22.24 -9.65 40.03
N SER A 66 -21.52 -9.01 39.11
CA SER A 66 -21.97 -8.78 37.73
C SER A 66 -21.79 -10.01 36.84
N LEU A 67 -20.76 -10.81 37.11
CA LEU A 67 -20.50 -12.07 36.41
C LEU A 67 -21.57 -13.14 36.68
N LEU A 68 -22.09 -13.19 37.91
CA LEU A 68 -23.17 -14.12 38.29
C LEU A 68 -24.51 -13.81 37.61
N MET A 69 -24.71 -12.58 37.14
CA MET A 69 -25.93 -12.15 36.43
C MET A 69 -25.85 -12.42 34.92
N MET A 70 -24.65 -12.67 34.38
CA MET A 70 -24.39 -12.92 32.96
C MET A 70 -24.35 -14.43 32.59
N ASP A 71 -24.59 -15.33 33.55
CA ASP A 71 -24.59 -16.80 33.38
C ASP A 71 -25.77 -17.35 32.52
N GLN A 72 -26.35 -16.54 31.63
CA GLN A 72 -27.25 -17.02 30.59
C GLN A 72 -26.54 -17.07 29.24
N ALA A 73 -26.22 -18.31 28.86
CA ALA A 73 -25.95 -18.79 27.51
C ALA A 73 -24.53 -18.58 26.97
N VAL A 74 -23.58 -19.38 27.46
CA VAL A 74 -22.44 -19.79 26.62
C VAL A 74 -22.67 -21.25 26.22
N SER A 75 -23.31 -21.46 25.07
CA SER A 75 -23.40 -22.77 24.44
C SER A 75 -22.00 -23.23 24.03
N THR A 76 -21.56 -24.36 24.57
CA THR A 76 -20.29 -25.02 24.24
C THR A 76 -20.34 -25.68 22.86
N ASP A 77 -20.60 -24.92 21.81
CA ASP A 77 -20.47 -25.45 20.44
C ASP A 77 -19.00 -25.38 20.03
N GLU A 78 -18.42 -26.55 19.81
CA GLU A 78 -17.02 -26.76 19.42
C GLU A 78 -16.86 -26.51 17.91
N ASP A 79 -17.93 -26.67 17.12
CA ASP A 79 -17.97 -26.43 15.67
C ASP A 79 -17.84 -24.94 15.31
N ALA A 80 -18.37 -24.03 16.14
CA ALA A 80 -18.26 -22.58 15.92
C ALA A 80 -16.83 -22.04 16.06
N ALA A 81 -15.99 -22.72 16.86
CA ALA A 81 -14.60 -22.33 17.07
C ALA A 81 -13.70 -22.66 15.86
N GLU A 82 -14.00 -23.76 15.16
CA GLU A 82 -13.26 -24.17 13.97
C GLU A 82 -13.66 -23.33 12.76
N GLU A 83 -14.94 -22.94 12.64
CA GLU A 83 -15.42 -22.01 11.63
C GLU A 83 -14.89 -20.57 11.84
N ALA A 84 -14.81 -20.10 13.09
CA ALA A 84 -14.22 -18.80 13.44
C ALA A 84 -12.69 -18.77 13.21
N ALA A 85 -11.99 -19.85 13.53
CA ALA A 85 -10.55 -19.96 13.23
C ALA A 85 -10.27 -19.99 11.72
N ALA A 86 -11.14 -20.62 10.93
CA ALA A 86 -11.06 -20.61 9.48
C ALA A 86 -11.35 -19.21 8.90
N ALA A 87 -12.33 -18.48 9.44
CA ALA A 87 -12.65 -17.11 9.04
C ALA A 87 -11.48 -16.15 9.33
N LEU A 88 -10.87 -16.24 10.51
CA LEU A 88 -9.68 -15.47 10.90
C LEU A 88 -8.47 -15.77 10.01
N ALA A 89 -8.27 -17.05 9.62
CA ALA A 89 -7.20 -17.44 8.71
C ALA A 89 -7.38 -16.91 7.27
N THR A 90 -8.61 -16.77 6.79
CA THR A 90 -8.90 -16.13 5.49
C THR A 90 -8.74 -14.60 5.53
N LEU A 91 -9.01 -13.98 6.68
CA LEU A 91 -8.89 -12.53 6.91
C LEU A 91 -7.44 -12.04 7.06
N ASP A 92 -6.48 -12.92 7.34
CA ASP A 92 -5.04 -12.59 7.36
C ASP A 92 -4.53 -12.09 5.98
N SER A 93 -5.24 -12.46 4.90
CA SER A 93 -5.02 -11.89 3.55
C SER A 93 -5.60 -10.48 3.35
N GLU A 94 -6.53 -10.05 4.22
CA GLU A 94 -7.23 -8.76 4.19
C GLU A 94 -6.79 -7.78 5.26
N PHE A 95 -6.07 -8.21 6.30
CA PHE A 95 -5.50 -7.33 7.35
C PHE A 95 -4.51 -6.27 6.82
N GLY A 96 -4.12 -6.35 5.54
CA GLY A 96 -3.34 -5.32 4.85
C GLY A 96 -4.14 -4.38 3.93
N ARG A 97 -5.47 -4.57 3.78
CA ARG A 97 -6.35 -3.74 2.92
C ARG A 97 -6.88 -2.55 3.71
N THR A 98 -6.02 -1.57 3.93
CA THR A 98 -6.47 -0.27 4.42
C THR A 98 -7.39 0.35 3.36
N THR A 99 -8.57 0.85 3.75
CA THR A 99 -9.44 1.62 2.86
C THR A 99 -8.96 3.07 2.69
N ASP A 100 -7.98 3.50 3.48
CA ASP A 100 -7.34 4.81 3.39
C ASP A 100 -6.52 4.97 2.09
N PRO A 101 -6.92 5.88 1.18
CA PRO A 101 -6.21 6.14 -0.08
C PRO A 101 -4.76 6.61 0.12
N VAL A 102 -4.48 7.35 1.21
CA VAL A 102 -3.13 7.85 1.48
C VAL A 102 -2.21 6.70 1.86
N ARG A 103 -2.70 5.80 2.70
CA ARG A 103 -1.94 4.62 3.13
C ARG A 103 -1.78 3.59 2.01
N MET A 104 -2.78 3.47 1.14
CA MET A 104 -2.64 2.72 -0.12
C MET A 104 -1.50 3.28 -0.98
N TYR A 105 -1.46 4.59 -1.18
CA TYR A 105 -0.39 5.24 -1.95
C TYR A 105 0.99 5.05 -1.32
N MET A 106 1.13 5.27 -0.01
CA MET A 106 2.42 5.12 0.68
C MET A 106 2.94 3.68 0.63
N ARG A 107 2.04 2.70 0.74
CA ARG A 107 2.38 1.29 0.58
C ARG A 107 2.88 1.01 -0.84
N GLU A 108 2.16 1.48 -1.85
CA GLU A 108 2.51 1.26 -3.25
C GLU A 108 3.81 1.98 -3.64
N MET A 109 3.98 3.23 -3.22
CA MET A 109 5.21 4.01 -3.41
C MET A 109 6.41 3.36 -2.69
N GLY A 110 6.19 2.77 -1.51
CA GLY A 110 7.23 2.06 -0.75
C GLY A 110 7.62 0.68 -1.31
N THR A 111 6.87 0.13 -2.27
CA THR A 111 7.28 -1.11 -2.96
C THR A 111 8.42 -0.92 -3.95
N VAL A 112 8.67 0.32 -4.37
CA VAL A 112 9.69 0.64 -5.36
C VAL A 112 10.95 1.12 -4.63
N ASP A 113 12.06 0.42 -4.85
CA ASP A 113 13.35 0.79 -4.27
C ASP A 113 13.83 2.16 -4.76
N LEU A 114 14.55 2.87 -3.89
CA LEU A 114 15.19 4.13 -4.24
C LEU A 114 16.29 3.92 -5.30
N LEU A 115 16.41 4.87 -6.22
CA LEU A 115 17.45 4.84 -7.25
C LEU A 115 18.82 5.17 -6.66
N THR A 116 19.84 4.46 -7.13
CA THR A 116 21.24 4.86 -6.94
C THR A 116 21.62 5.87 -8.03
N ARG A 117 22.66 6.67 -7.78
CA ARG A 117 23.21 7.61 -8.79
C ARG A 117 23.50 6.93 -10.14
N GLU A 118 24.03 5.71 -10.11
CA GLU A 118 24.27 4.93 -11.33
C GLU A 118 22.97 4.46 -12.00
N GLY A 119 21.94 4.15 -11.22
CA GLY A 119 20.59 3.87 -11.71
C GLY A 119 19.99 5.07 -12.45
N GLU A 120 20.09 6.26 -11.86
CA GLU A 120 19.63 7.52 -12.47
C GLU A 120 20.32 7.77 -13.80
N ILE A 121 21.66 7.65 -13.86
CA ILE A 121 22.43 7.85 -15.10
C ILE A 121 22.00 6.85 -16.19
N ARG A 122 21.77 5.57 -15.83
CA ARG A 122 21.30 4.57 -16.79
C ARG A 122 19.92 4.90 -17.35
N ILE A 123 19.01 5.38 -16.50
CA ILE A 123 17.68 5.80 -16.93
C ILE A 123 17.78 7.01 -17.85
N ALA A 124 18.58 8.02 -17.49
CA ALA A 124 18.81 9.20 -18.32
C ALA A 124 19.32 8.84 -19.72
N LYS A 125 20.37 8.01 -19.81
CA LYS A 125 20.90 7.52 -21.11
C LYS A 125 19.86 6.74 -21.91
N ARG A 126 18.99 5.97 -21.25
CA ARG A 126 17.92 5.23 -21.91
C ARG A 126 16.86 6.16 -22.50
N ILE A 127 16.48 7.20 -21.75
CA ILE A 127 15.54 8.23 -22.22
C ILE A 127 16.12 8.97 -23.42
N GLU A 128 17.38 9.43 -23.32
CA GLU A 128 18.07 10.12 -24.41
C GLU A 128 18.17 9.26 -25.67
N LYS A 129 18.53 7.98 -25.53
CA LYS A 129 18.55 7.04 -26.65
C LYS A 129 17.17 6.87 -27.28
N GLY A 130 16.11 6.77 -26.48
CA GLY A 130 14.73 6.67 -26.97
C GLY A 130 14.27 7.93 -27.72
N LEU A 131 14.65 9.11 -27.22
CA LEU A 131 14.40 10.38 -27.89
C LEU A 131 15.11 10.43 -29.24
N ASN A 132 16.40 10.08 -29.30
CA ASN A 132 17.17 10.03 -30.53
C ASN A 132 16.60 9.04 -31.55
N GLN A 133 16.09 7.88 -31.11
CA GLN A 133 15.40 6.93 -31.99
C GLN A 133 14.12 7.52 -32.58
N THR A 134 13.35 8.24 -31.76
CA THR A 134 12.11 8.90 -32.19
C THR A 134 12.40 10.03 -33.19
N LEU A 135 13.40 10.86 -32.90
CA LEU A 135 13.87 11.91 -33.80
C LEU A 135 14.34 11.34 -35.15
N ALA A 136 15.13 10.26 -35.13
CA ALA A 136 15.57 9.60 -36.36
C ALA A 136 14.40 9.03 -37.16
N ALA A 137 13.38 8.47 -36.50
CA ALA A 137 12.17 7.99 -37.17
C ALA A 137 11.38 9.15 -37.82
N LEU A 138 11.21 10.26 -37.10
CA LEU A 138 10.54 11.46 -37.60
C LEU A 138 11.29 12.09 -38.78
N ALA A 139 12.62 12.13 -38.72
CA ALA A 139 13.47 12.66 -39.79
C ALA A 139 13.37 11.83 -41.09
N ASN A 140 13.14 10.52 -40.97
CA ASN A 140 12.95 9.63 -42.12
C ASN A 140 11.49 9.59 -42.62
N PHE A 141 10.57 10.30 -41.97
CA PHE A 141 9.17 10.37 -42.38
C PHE A 141 8.94 11.57 -43.31
N PRO A 142 8.64 11.37 -44.61
CA PRO A 142 8.61 12.47 -45.59
C PRO A 142 7.68 13.65 -45.25
N PRO A 143 6.46 13.43 -44.70
CA PRO A 143 5.58 14.54 -44.32
C PRO A 143 6.14 15.44 -43.21
N THR A 144 7.06 14.95 -42.38
CA THR A 144 7.75 15.78 -41.37
C THR A 144 8.59 16.86 -42.05
N VAL A 145 9.33 16.50 -43.11
CA VAL A 145 10.16 17.44 -43.87
C VAL A 145 9.28 18.47 -44.58
N GLU A 146 8.17 18.04 -45.18
CA GLU A 146 7.21 18.95 -45.82
C GLU A 146 6.65 19.97 -44.82
N THR A 147 6.23 19.50 -43.64
CA THR A 147 5.72 20.37 -42.57
C THR A 147 6.78 21.38 -42.11
N MET A 148 8.03 20.93 -42.00
CA MET A 148 9.15 21.79 -41.61
C MET A 148 9.45 22.87 -42.67
N LEU A 149 9.38 22.53 -43.96
CA LEU A 149 9.55 23.50 -45.05
C LEU A 149 8.44 24.55 -45.07
N VAL A 150 7.19 24.15 -44.87
CA VAL A 150 6.05 25.08 -44.77
C VAL A 150 6.22 26.04 -43.58
N ALA A 151 6.68 25.52 -42.43
CA ALA A 151 6.98 26.37 -41.28
C ALA A 151 8.12 27.35 -41.59
N TYR A 152 9.17 26.91 -42.28
CA TYR A 152 10.29 27.76 -42.67
C TYR A 152 9.90 28.86 -43.66
N GLU A 153 9.00 28.57 -44.62
CA GLU A 153 8.48 29.58 -45.54
C GLU A 153 7.76 30.72 -44.80
N LYS A 154 6.99 30.41 -43.75
CA LYS A 154 6.33 31.40 -42.90
C LYS A 154 7.31 32.24 -42.09
N VAL A 155 8.44 31.67 -41.68
CA VAL A 155 9.52 32.43 -41.05
C VAL A 155 10.15 33.39 -42.06
N LYS A 156 10.33 32.95 -43.31
CA LYS A 156 10.88 33.78 -44.39
C LYS A 156 9.94 34.92 -44.81
N SER A 157 8.63 34.74 -44.73
CA SER A 157 7.64 35.80 -44.97
C SER A 157 7.43 36.75 -43.79
N GLU A 158 8.20 36.58 -42.69
CA GLU A 158 8.08 37.33 -41.44
C GLU A 158 6.76 37.11 -40.67
N ASP A 159 5.99 36.07 -41.02
CA ASP A 159 4.75 35.69 -40.34
C ASP A 159 4.99 34.91 -39.03
N LEU A 160 6.17 34.28 -38.91
CA LEU A 160 6.62 33.53 -37.73
C LEU A 160 8.05 33.94 -37.36
N LYS A 161 8.41 33.93 -36.08
CA LYS A 161 9.81 34.15 -35.68
C LYS A 161 10.59 32.85 -35.79
N LEU A 162 11.88 32.96 -36.10
CA LEU A 162 12.78 31.81 -36.14
C LEU A 162 12.83 31.08 -34.79
N THR A 163 12.77 31.83 -33.68
CA THR A 163 12.74 31.29 -32.31
C THR A 163 11.49 30.47 -32.00
N ASP A 164 10.42 30.66 -32.76
CA ASP A 164 9.18 29.88 -32.60
C ASP A 164 9.31 28.50 -33.28
N MET A 165 10.29 28.34 -34.19
CA MET A 165 10.57 27.10 -34.90
C MET A 165 11.78 26.34 -34.34
N PHE A 166 12.81 27.04 -33.87
CA PHE A 166 14.00 26.46 -33.26
C PHE A 166 14.39 27.22 -31.99
N THR A 167 14.57 26.50 -30.89
CA THR A 167 15.02 27.05 -29.61
C THR A 167 16.46 26.68 -29.26
N ASP A 168 17.00 25.64 -29.88
CA ASP A 168 18.34 25.14 -29.57
C ASP A 168 19.02 24.63 -30.84
N TYR A 169 20.34 24.84 -30.95
CA TYR A 169 21.14 24.38 -32.08
C TYR A 169 22.38 23.68 -31.56
N ILE A 170 22.56 22.44 -31.97
CA ILE A 170 23.80 21.71 -31.73
C ILE A 170 24.82 22.31 -32.68
N ASP A 171 25.75 23.12 -32.17
CA ASP A 171 26.93 23.55 -32.92
C ASP A 171 27.93 22.39 -32.91
N PRO A 172 28.16 21.71 -34.05
CA PRO A 172 29.11 20.60 -34.11
C PRO A 172 30.57 21.04 -33.91
N ASN A 173 30.85 22.35 -33.87
CA ASN A 173 32.16 22.92 -33.56
C ASN A 173 32.22 23.58 -32.18
N ALA A 174 31.16 23.49 -31.37
CA ALA A 174 31.23 23.96 -30.00
C ALA A 174 32.33 23.16 -29.28
N VAL A 175 33.22 23.89 -28.61
CA VAL A 175 34.21 23.27 -27.74
C VAL A 175 33.44 22.71 -26.55
N ASP A 176 33.58 21.41 -26.27
CA ASP A 176 33.01 20.82 -25.06
C ASP A 176 33.57 21.58 -23.85
N GLU A 177 32.74 22.42 -23.23
CA GLU A 177 33.10 23.06 -21.96
C GLU A 177 33.02 21.97 -20.86
N GLU A 178 34.18 21.63 -20.29
CA GLU A 178 34.36 20.65 -19.20
C GLU A 178 33.51 20.91 -17.95
#